data_AF-A0A150KN87-F1
#
_entry.id   AF-A0A150KN87-F1
#
_cell.length_a   1.000
_cell.length_b   1.000
_cell.length_c   1.000
_cell.angle_alpha   90.00
_cell.angle_beta   90.00
_cell.angle_gamma   90.00
#
_symmetry.space_group_name_H-M   'P 1'
#
loop_
_entity.id
_entity.type
_entity.pdbx_description
1 polymer ?
#
loop_
_entity_poly.entity_id
_entity_poly.type
_entity_poly.pdbx_seq_one_letter_code
_entity_poly.pdbx_strand_id
1 'polypeptide(L)'
;MGQISINKTVFDSVVNHAKTAKSALKGIKAIDLSLKETNLKSIQQQIDVIKDFQNVLTLYNELLDLDLNKLQNMGNSMVQQDELLGGPLKN
;
A
#
# COMPACT_ATOMS: atom_id res chain seq x y z
N MET A 1 -34.47 5.79 9.05
CA MET A 1 -33.11 5.20 9.01
C MET A 1 -32.17 6.31 8.58
N GLY A 2 -31.22 6.72 9.43
CA GLY A 2 -30.27 7.78 9.07
C GLY A 2 -29.37 7.31 7.94
N GLN A 3 -29.28 8.07 6.86
CA GLN A 3 -28.43 7.77 5.72
C GLN A 3 -26.98 7.96 6.18
N ILE A 4 -26.31 6.87 6.57
CA ILE A 4 -24.87 6.89 6.89
C ILE A 4 -24.15 6.91 5.55
N SER A 5 -24.05 8.11 4.95
CA SER A 5 -23.28 8.28 3.72
C SER A 5 -21.81 8.52 4.04
N ILE A 6 -20.93 7.87 3.28
CA ILE A 6 -19.50 8.04 3.46
C ILE A 6 -19.08 9.46 3.05
N ASN A 7 -18.34 10.16 3.92
CA ASN A 7 -17.68 11.40 3.50
C ASN A 7 -16.52 11.06 2.57
N LYS A 8 -16.81 11.03 1.26
CA LYS A 8 -15.88 10.60 0.23
C LYS A 8 -14.60 11.43 0.20
N THR A 9 -14.68 12.74 0.43
CA THR A 9 -13.52 13.63 0.47
C THR A 9 -12.56 13.27 1.59
N VAL A 10 -13.07 13.03 2.80
CA VAL A 10 -12.24 12.62 3.95
C VAL A 10 -11.67 11.22 3.71
N PHE A 11 -12.48 10.29 3.20
CA PHE A 11 -12.03 8.94 2.90
C PHE A 11 -10.90 8.91 1.86
N ASP A 12 -11.08 9.60 0.73
CA ASP A 12 -10.07 9.68 -0.34
C ASP A 12 -8.79 10.37 0.15
N SER A 13 -8.92 11.39 1.02
CA SER A 13 -7.75 12.05 1.64
C SER A 13 -6.93 11.07 2.50
N VAL A 14 -7.59 10.25 3.33
CA VAL A 14 -6.90 9.23 4.15
C VAL A 14 -6.22 8.17 3.28
N VAL A 15 -6.91 7.68 2.24
CA VAL A 15 -6.32 6.71 1.29
C VAL A 15 -5.11 7.32 0.57
N ASN A 16 -5.19 8.58 0.15
CA ASN A 16 -4.08 9.27 -0.51
C ASN A 16 -2.89 9.52 0.41
N HIS A 17 -3.13 9.85 1.69
CA HIS A 17 -2.06 9.93 2.69
C HIS A 17 -1.36 8.58 2.86
N ALA A 18 -2.12 7.48 2.92
CA ALA A 18 -1.53 6.15 3.01
C ALA A 18 -0.72 5.76 1.75
N LYS A 19 -1.21 6.12 0.55
CA LYS A 19 -0.46 5.94 -0.70
C LYS A 19 0.84 6.75 -0.72
N THR A 20 0.80 7.97 -0.20
CA THR A 20 1.98 8.85 -0.08
C THR A 20 2.99 8.27 0.90
N ALA A 21 2.54 7.85 2.09
CA ALA A 21 3.42 7.20 3.07
C ALA A 21 4.06 5.93 2.51
N LYS A 22 3.29 5.12 1.77
CA LYS A 22 3.81 3.93 1.08
C LYS A 22 4.90 4.27 0.07
N SER A 23 4.79 5.38 -0.66
CA SER A 23 5.81 5.78 -1.65
C SER A 23 7.21 5.94 -1.05
N ALA A 24 7.31 6.25 0.25
CA ALA A 24 8.59 6.31 0.96
C ALA A 24 9.28 4.94 1.07
N LEU A 25 8.52 3.83 1.04
CA LEU A 25 9.07 2.46 1.09
C LEU A 25 9.82 2.08 -0.19
N LYS A 26 9.54 2.75 -1.33
CA LYS A 26 10.24 2.49 -2.60
C LYS A 26 11.70 2.98 -2.62
N GLY A 27 12.15 3.74 -1.61
CA GLY A 27 13.48 4.33 -1.55
C GLY A 27 14.60 3.38 -1.08
N ILE A 28 14.27 2.14 -0.68
CA ILE A 28 15.25 1.20 -0.15
C ILE A 28 16.03 0.60 -1.33
N LYS A 29 17.25 1.13 -1.56
CA LYS A 29 18.14 0.64 -2.61
C LYS A 29 18.62 -0.78 -2.33
N ALA A 30 18.59 -1.63 -3.36
CA ALA A 30 19.23 -2.94 -3.33
C ALA A 30 20.72 -2.78 -2.98
N ILE A 31 21.21 -3.57 -2.03
CA ILE A 31 22.63 -3.57 -1.67
C ILE A 31 23.31 -4.58 -2.58
N ASP A 32 23.96 -4.08 -3.63
CA ASP A 32 24.80 -4.89 -4.51
C ASP A 32 26.26 -4.76 -4.07
N LEU A 33 26.69 -5.64 -3.18
CA LEU A 33 28.07 -5.74 -2.70
C LEU A 33 28.71 -7.00 -3.27
N SER A 34 29.51 -6.85 -4.34
CA SER A 34 30.40 -7.90 -4.84
C SER A 34 31.69 -7.91 -4.03
N LEU A 35 31.82 -8.89 -3.14
CA LEU A 35 32.99 -9.05 -2.27
C LEU A 35 33.94 -10.13 -2.83
N LYS A 36 35.19 -9.76 -3.12
CA LYS A 36 36.17 -10.60 -3.83
C LYS A 36 37.24 -11.27 -2.95
N GLU A 37 37.19 -11.17 -1.62
CA GLU A 37 38.28 -11.68 -0.76
C GLU A 37 37.93 -12.89 0.13
N THR A 38 38.97 -13.65 0.46
CA THR A 38 38.95 -14.98 1.06
C THR A 38 38.93 -14.95 2.59
N ASN A 39 37.90 -14.36 3.21
CA ASN A 39 37.39 -14.75 4.55
C ASN A 39 36.07 -14.01 4.90
N LEU A 40 35.14 -13.91 3.95
CA LEU A 40 33.97 -13.03 4.06
C LEU A 40 32.66 -13.77 4.35
N LYS A 41 32.71 -15.00 4.88
CA LYS A 41 31.52 -15.83 5.10
C LYS A 41 30.45 -15.14 5.95
N SER A 42 30.85 -14.48 7.05
CA SER A 42 29.93 -13.71 7.90
C SER A 42 29.29 -12.52 7.15
N ILE A 43 30.05 -11.85 6.30
CA ILE A 43 29.56 -10.71 5.53
C ILE A 43 28.65 -11.17 4.38
N GLN A 44 28.96 -12.29 3.73
CA GLN A 44 28.06 -12.93 2.76
C GLN A 44 26.72 -13.30 3.39
N GLN A 45 26.72 -13.91 4.58
CA GLN A 45 25.50 -14.23 5.32
C GLN A 45 24.69 -12.96 5.66
N GLN A 46 25.36 -11.87 6.06
CA GLN A 46 24.69 -10.59 6.31
C GLN A 46 24.09 -10.01 5.02
N ILE A 47 24.79 -10.11 3.89
CA ILE A 47 24.27 -9.68 2.58
C ILE A 47 23.05 -10.49 2.19
N ASP A 48 23.05 -11.81 2.41
CA ASP A 48 21.91 -12.66 2.08
C ASP A 48 20.70 -12.33 2.96
N VAL A 49 20.89 -12.10 4.26
CA VAL A 49 19.82 -11.61 5.16
C VAL A 49 19.28 -10.26 4.69
N ILE A 50 20.13 -9.34 4.23
CA ILE A 50 19.71 -8.05 3.68
C ILE A 50 18.87 -8.24 2.41
N LYS A 51 19.27 -9.15 1.51
CA LYS A 51 18.49 -9.47 0.29
C LYS A 51 17.13 -10.05 0.64
N ASP A 52 17.08 -10.98 1.59
CA ASP A 52 15.83 -11.57 2.05
C ASP A 52 14.91 -10.50 2.64
N PHE A 53 15.45 -9.60 3.45
CA PHE A 53 14.70 -8.46 3.99
C PHE A 53 14.17 -7.53 2.88
N GLN A 54 14.98 -7.26 1.85
CA GLN A 54 14.56 -6.47 0.69
C GLN A 54 13.42 -7.14 -0.10
N ASN A 55 13.47 -8.45 -0.26
CA ASN A 55 12.40 -9.23 -0.89
C ASN A 55 11.09 -9.13 -0.09
N VAL A 56 11.17 -9.31 1.24
CA VAL A 56 10.00 -9.20 2.14
C VAL A 56 9.41 -7.80 2.09
N LEU A 57 10.24 -6.74 2.10
CA LEU A 57 9.77 -5.36 1.97
C LEU A 57 9.09 -5.10 0.63
N THR A 58 9.59 -5.68 -0.45
CA THR A 58 9.00 -5.56 -1.78
C THR A 58 7.60 -6.18 -1.80
N LEU A 59 7.48 -7.41 -1.28
CA LEU A 59 6.21 -8.11 -1.16
C LEU A 59 5.20 -7.33 -0.30
N TYR A 60 5.66 -6.79 0.84
CA TYR A 60 4.80 -5.98 1.71
C TYR A 60 4.30 -4.72 1.00
N ASN A 61 5.15 -4.05 0.23
CA ASN A 61 4.78 -2.86 -0.53
C ASN A 61 3.76 -3.18 -1.66
N GLU A 62 3.83 -4.36 -2.27
CA GLU A 62 2.85 -4.84 -3.25
C GLU A 62 1.50 -5.15 -2.60
N LEU A 63 1.49 -5.88 -1.48
CA LEU A 63 0.28 -6.18 -0.71
C LEU A 63 -0.42 -4.89 -0.25
N LEU A 64 0.35 -3.93 0.28
CA LEU A 64 -0.18 -2.64 0.69
C LEU A 64 -0.73 -1.83 -0.50
N ASP A 65 -0.17 -1.98 -1.71
CA ASP A 65 -0.78 -1.37 -2.91
C ASP A 65 -2.14 -1.97 -3.23
N LEU A 66 -2.24 -3.30 -3.21
CA LEU A 66 -3.48 -4.03 -3.46
C LEU A 66 -4.58 -3.61 -2.48
N ASP A 67 -4.25 -3.55 -1.19
CA ASP A 67 -5.19 -3.15 -0.15
C ASP A 67 -5.66 -1.70 -0.30
N LEU A 68 -4.75 -0.77 -0.59
CA LEU A 68 -5.12 0.64 -0.81
C LEU A 68 -5.98 0.84 -2.05
N ASN A 69 -5.72 0.07 -3.13
CA ASN A 69 -6.56 0.09 -4.32
C ASN A 69 -7.94 -0.51 -4.05
N LYS A 70 -8.01 -1.59 -3.25
CA LYS A 70 -9.28 -2.19 -2.82
C LYS A 70 -10.11 -1.22 -1.97
N LEU A 71 -9.48 -0.51 -1.03
CA LEU A 71 -10.13 0.53 -0.23
C LEU A 71 -10.68 1.66 -1.10
N GLN A 72 -9.89 2.15 -2.07
CA GLN A 72 -10.36 3.18 -2.99
C GLN A 72 -11.58 2.72 -3.80
N ASN A 73 -11.55 1.49 -4.33
CA ASN A 73 -12.67 0.92 -5.08
C ASN A 73 -13.92 0.77 -4.19
N MET A 74 -13.76 0.30 -2.96
CA MET A 74 -14.86 0.18 -2.01
C MET A 74 -15.49 1.55 -1.71
N GLY A 75 -14.69 2.59 -1.47
CA GLY A 75 -15.19 3.95 -1.29
C GLY A 75 -15.97 4.46 -2.50
N ASN A 76 -15.52 4.16 -3.73
CA ASN A 76 -16.26 4.50 -4.95
C ASN A 76 -17.59 3.74 -5.04
N SER A 77 -17.60 2.44 -4.75
CA SER A 77 -18.82 1.62 -4.78
C SER A 77 -19.86 2.05 -3.74
N MET A 78 -19.42 2.48 -2.55
CA MET A 78 -20.33 2.99 -1.51
C MET A 78 -21.05 4.26 -1.96
N VAL A 79 -20.33 5.19 -2.60
CA VAL A 79 -20.93 6.41 -3.16
C VAL A 79 -21.93 6.08 -4.27
N GLN A 80 -21.59 5.16 -5.18
CA GLN A 80 -22.50 4.73 -6.23
C GLN A 80 -23.77 4.07 -5.68
N GLN A 81 -23.64 3.23 -4.64
CA GLN A 81 -24.80 2.62 -3.98
C GLN A 81 -25.68 3.65 -3.26
N ASP A 82 -25.08 4.63 -2.59
CA ASP A 82 -25.82 5.73 -1.96
C ASP A 82 -26.60 6.56 -2.99
N GLU A 83 -25.99 6.85 -4.16
CA GLU A 83 -26.66 7.56 -5.26
C GLU A 83 -27.86 6.76 -5.82
N LEU A 84 -27.70 5.45 -6.01
CA LEU A 84 -28.76 4.56 -6.49
C LEU A 84 -29.91 4.41 -5.49
N LEU A 85 -29.62 4.39 -4.18
CA LEU A 85 -30.62 4.29 -3.12
C LEU A 85 -31.31 5.64 -2.81
N GLY A 86 -30.62 6.76 -3.02
CA GLY A 86 -31.15 8.11 -2.81
C GLY A 86 -31.97 8.66 -3.98
N GLY A 87 -31.74 8.19 -5.20
CA GLY A 87 -32.48 8.60 -6.41
C GLY A 87 -34.00 8.36 -6.36
N PRO A 88 -34.50 7.22 -5.87
CA PRO A 88 -35.94 6.93 -5.79
C PRO A 88 -36.70 7.70 -4.69
N LEU A 89 -36.01 8.34 -3.75
CA LEU A 89 -36.60 9.03 -2.59
C LEU A 89 -36.65 10.56 -2.74
N LYS A 90 -36.20 11.11 -3.88
CA LYS A 90 -36.16 12.55 -4.18
C LYS A 90 -37.34 13.08 -5.01
N ASN A 91 -38.42 12.30 -5.17
CA ASN A 91 -39.68 12.75 -5.80
C ASN A 91 -40.75 13.02 -4.73
#